data_AF-T1DE24-F1
#
_entry.id   AF-T1DE24-F1
#
_cell.length_a   1.000
_cell.length_b   1.000
_cell.length_c   1.000
_cell.angle_alpha   90.00
_cell.angle_beta   90.00
_cell.angle_gamma   90.00
#
_symmetry.space_group_name_H-M   'P 1'
#
loop_
_entity.id
_entity.type
_entity.pdbx_description
1 polymer ?
#
loop_
_entity_poly.entity_id
_entity_poly.type
_entity_poly.pdbx_seq_one_letter_code
_entity_poly.pdbx_strand_id
1 'polypeptide(L)'
;MRLLAGQALSRAAGAPLGGNRVQLLIDGQAHFEAWAGLIESARQYVLLENYLIADDPVGRRIRDLLIARARAGVHVALIHDWFGTLGN
;
A
#
# COMPACT_ATOMS: atom_id res chain seq x y z
N MET A 1 -20.26 -20.94 13.68
CA MET A 1 -18.86 -20.68 13.23
C MET A 1 -18.69 -19.38 12.44
N ARG A 2 -19.30 -19.19 11.26
CA ARG A 2 -19.12 -17.96 10.43
C ARG A 2 -19.49 -16.64 11.12
N LEU A 3 -20.55 -16.63 11.93
CA LEU A 3 -21.03 -15.43 12.62
C LEU A 3 -20.04 -14.95 13.70
N LEU A 4 -19.47 -15.88 14.48
CA LEU A 4 -18.48 -15.59 15.51
C LEU A 4 -17.16 -15.09 14.89
N ALA A 5 -16.73 -15.68 13.77
CA ALA A 5 -15.58 -15.19 13.02
C ALA A 5 -15.80 -13.77 12.46
N GLY A 6 -17.00 -13.50 11.92
CA GLY A 6 -17.36 -12.15 11.44
C GLY A 6 -17.39 -11.11 12.57
N GLN A 7 -17.91 -11.47 13.76
CA GLN A 7 -17.91 -10.59 14.92
C GLN A 7 -16.51 -10.33 15.48
N ALA A 8 -15.67 -11.36 15.59
CA ALA A 8 -14.29 -11.22 16.07
C ALA A 8 -13.47 -10.31 15.15
N LEU A 9 -13.59 -10.51 13.84
CA LEU A 9 -12.84 -9.74 12.85
C LEU A 9 -13.37 -8.29 12.73
N SER A 10 -14.68 -8.07 12.87
CA SER A 10 -15.27 -6.71 12.97
C SER A 10 -14.79 -5.95 14.21
N ARG A 11 -14.64 -6.65 15.36
CA ARG A 11 -14.09 -6.06 16.59
C ARG A 11 -12.61 -5.71 16.49
N ALA A 12 -11.82 -6.51 15.78
CA ALA A 12 -10.39 -6.26 15.61
C ALA A 12 -10.10 -5.18 14.56
N ALA A 13 -10.85 -5.17 13.45
CA ALA A 13 -10.65 -4.23 12.34
C ALA A 13 -11.44 -2.92 12.51
N GLY A 14 -12.43 -2.87 13.41
CA GLY A 14 -13.30 -1.71 13.60
C GLY A 14 -14.29 -1.45 12.46
N ALA A 15 -14.45 -2.38 11.51
CA ALA A 15 -15.26 -2.19 10.31
C ALA A 15 -16.00 -3.48 9.86
N PRO A 16 -17.19 -3.38 9.25
CA PRO A 16 -17.91 -4.52 8.68
C PRO A 16 -17.17 -5.09 7.46
N LEU A 17 -17.31 -6.41 7.26
CA LEU A 17 -16.46 -7.18 6.34
C LEU A 17 -17.10 -7.51 4.98
N GLY A 18 -18.34 -7.11 4.75
CA GLY A 18 -19.10 -7.41 3.53
C GLY A 18 -18.84 -6.44 2.38
N GLY A 19 -18.99 -6.92 1.15
CA GLY A 19 -18.90 -6.08 -0.07
C GLY A 19 -17.46 -5.83 -0.59
N ASN A 20 -16.45 -6.37 0.09
CA ASN A 20 -15.06 -6.21 -0.31
C ASN A 20 -14.69 -7.14 -1.48
N ARG A 21 -13.84 -6.64 -2.39
CA ARG A 21 -13.16 -7.45 -3.40
C ARG A 21 -11.73 -7.72 -2.92
N VAL A 22 -11.34 -8.98 -2.91
CA VAL A 22 -9.99 -9.40 -2.52
C VAL A 22 -9.30 -10.02 -3.72
N GLN A 23 -8.03 -9.64 -3.93
CA GLN A 23 -7.14 -10.25 -4.91
C GLN A 23 -5.90 -10.74 -4.18
N LEU A 24 -5.58 -12.02 -4.35
CA LEU A 24 -4.33 -12.58 -3.84
C LEU A 24 -3.20 -12.21 -4.83
N LEU A 25 -2.17 -11.55 -4.32
CA LEU A 25 -0.94 -11.25 -5.04
C LEU A 25 0.13 -12.21 -4.53
N ILE A 26 0.66 -13.04 -5.41
CA ILE A 26 1.67 -14.04 -5.09
C ILE A 26 3.01 -13.49 -5.58
N ASP A 27 4.01 -13.53 -4.72
CA ASP A 27 5.37 -13.03 -4.95
C ASP A 27 5.50 -11.50 -5.04
N GLY A 28 6.75 -11.04 -4.94
CA GLY A 28 7.08 -9.61 -4.97
C GLY A 28 6.75 -8.95 -6.32
N GLN A 29 6.96 -9.64 -7.44
CA GLN A 29 6.74 -9.05 -8.76
C GLN A 29 5.27 -8.66 -8.98
N ALA A 30 4.34 -9.58 -8.73
CA ALA A 30 2.90 -9.30 -8.88
C ALA A 30 2.44 -8.20 -7.91
N HIS A 31 3.03 -8.17 -6.70
CA HIS A 31 2.78 -7.13 -5.72
C HIS A 31 3.19 -5.74 -6.22
N PHE A 32 4.43 -5.57 -6.69
CA PHE A 32 4.95 -4.28 -7.14
C PHE A 32 4.30 -3.79 -8.45
N GLU A 33 3.93 -4.71 -9.35
CA GLU A 33 3.17 -4.36 -10.56
C GLU A 33 1.76 -3.85 -10.22
N ALA A 34 1.06 -4.52 -9.31
CA ALA A 34 -0.25 -4.06 -8.85
C ALA A 34 -0.16 -2.71 -8.14
N TRP A 35 0.84 -2.52 -7.28
CA TRP A 35 1.10 -1.24 -6.61
C TRP A 35 1.37 -0.11 -7.61
N ALA A 36 2.21 -0.35 -8.60
CA ALA A 36 2.50 0.66 -9.63
C ALA A 36 1.20 1.13 -10.32
N GLY A 37 0.36 0.21 -10.76
CA GLY A 37 -0.92 0.55 -11.41
C GLY A 37 -1.91 1.28 -10.48
N LEU A 38 -1.94 0.91 -9.19
CA LEU A 38 -2.79 1.59 -8.20
C LEU A 38 -2.31 3.02 -7.92
N ILE A 39 -0.99 3.22 -7.79
CA ILE A 39 -0.40 4.55 -7.60
C ILE A 39 -0.66 5.40 -8.84
N GLU A 40 -0.38 4.89 -10.04
CA GLU A 40 -0.60 5.61 -11.30
C GLU A 40 -2.06 6.06 -11.49
N SER A 41 -3.02 5.23 -11.11
CA SER A 41 -4.46 5.52 -11.25
C SER A 41 -5.05 6.36 -10.11
N ALA A 42 -4.29 6.64 -9.05
CA ALA A 42 -4.76 7.41 -7.91
C ALA A 42 -5.14 8.84 -8.31
N ARG A 43 -6.28 9.32 -7.79
CA ARG A 43 -6.88 10.62 -8.16
C ARG A 43 -6.89 11.66 -7.05
N GLN A 44 -6.87 11.24 -5.80
CA GLN A 44 -7.04 12.14 -4.65
C GLN A 44 -5.92 11.97 -3.64
N TYR A 45 -5.68 10.71 -3.22
CA TYR A 45 -4.69 10.39 -2.20
C TYR A 45 -3.88 9.15 -2.58
N VAL A 46 -2.61 9.14 -2.19
CA VAL A 46 -1.80 7.93 -2.02
C VAL A 46 -1.27 7.96 -0.60
N LEU A 47 -1.73 7.01 0.21
CA LEU A 47 -1.26 6.82 1.58
C LEU A 47 -0.46 5.52 1.60
N LEU A 48 0.83 5.62 1.84
CA LEU A 48 1.73 4.48 1.86
C LEU A 48 2.42 4.38 3.22
N GLU A 49 2.32 3.21 3.83
CA GLU A 49 3.06 2.84 5.03
C GLU A 49 3.88 1.59 4.71
N ASN A 50 5.19 1.62 4.94
CA ASN A 50 6.02 0.45 4.74
C ASN A 50 7.24 0.39 5.67
N TYR A 51 7.63 -0.82 6.08
CA TYR A 51 8.79 -1.03 6.94
C TYR A 51 10.12 -0.73 6.23
N LEU A 52 10.29 -1.18 4.99
CA LEU A 52 11.54 -1.08 4.24
C LEU A 52 11.33 -0.25 2.97
N ILE A 53 12.14 0.78 2.81
CA ILE A 53 12.28 1.51 1.54
C ILE A 53 13.75 1.45 1.16
N ALA A 54 14.06 0.65 0.13
CA ALA A 54 15.41 0.44 -0.35
C ALA A 54 15.72 1.34 -1.55
N ASP A 55 16.97 1.78 -1.68
CA ASP A 55 17.46 2.47 -2.89
C ASP A 55 17.86 1.47 -3.99
N ASP A 56 16.90 0.64 -4.40
CA ASP A 56 17.04 -0.35 -5.46
C ASP A 56 16.15 -0.01 -6.67
N PRO A 57 16.20 -0.78 -7.78
CA PRO A 57 15.37 -0.49 -8.95
C PRO A 57 13.86 -0.45 -8.65
N VAL A 58 13.37 -1.25 -7.69
CA VAL A 58 11.96 -1.31 -7.32
C VAL A 58 11.59 -0.08 -6.49
N GLY A 59 12.37 0.23 -5.45
CA GLY A 59 12.17 1.40 -4.60
C GLY A 59 12.23 2.70 -5.38
N ARG A 60 13.20 2.84 -6.30
CA ARG A 60 13.31 4.00 -7.20
C ARG A 60 12.08 4.13 -8.12
N ARG A 61 11.60 3.03 -8.68
CA ARG A 61 10.39 3.04 -9.53
C ARG A 61 9.17 3.52 -8.74
N ILE A 62 8.93 2.97 -7.55
CA ILE A 62 7.79 3.37 -6.71
C ILE A 62 7.93 4.83 -6.27
N ARG A 63 9.12 5.27 -5.86
CA ARG A 63 9.43 6.68 -5.56
C ARG A 63 9.05 7.60 -6.72
N ASP A 64 9.47 7.26 -7.93
CA ASP A 64 9.23 8.10 -9.11
C ASP A 64 7.72 8.21 -9.43
N LEU A 65 6.97 7.13 -9.24
CA LEU A 65 5.51 7.13 -9.37
C LEU A 65 4.84 8.02 -8.31
N LEU A 66 5.25 7.91 -7.05
CA LEU A 66 4.75 8.74 -5.96
C LEU A 66 5.02 10.23 -6.24
N ILE A 67 6.23 10.58 -6.67
CA ILE A 67 6.59 11.95 -7.08
C ILE A 67 5.73 12.41 -8.24
N ALA A 68 5.52 11.57 -9.26
CA ALA A 68 4.70 11.92 -10.42
C ALA A 68 3.24 12.19 -10.04
N ARG A 69 2.67 11.43 -9.10
CA ARG A 69 1.31 11.67 -8.58
C ARG A 69 1.22 12.92 -7.72
N ALA A 70 2.20 13.16 -6.85
CA ALA A 70 2.28 14.39 -6.08
C ALA A 70 2.31 15.62 -7.00
N ARG A 71 3.12 15.59 -8.07
CA ARG A 71 3.19 16.66 -9.08
C ARG A 71 1.88 16.83 -9.86
N ALA A 72 1.10 15.77 -10.01
CA ALA A 72 -0.22 15.81 -10.64
C ALA A 72 -1.34 16.32 -9.69
N GLY A 73 -1.00 16.77 -8.49
CA GLY A 73 -1.96 17.31 -7.52
C GLY A 73 -2.62 16.27 -6.60
N VAL A 74 -2.20 15.00 -6.68
CA VAL A 74 -2.64 13.96 -5.76
C VAL A 74 -1.91 14.14 -4.42
N HIS A 75 -2.61 14.07 -3.30
CA HIS A 75 -1.98 14.17 -1.98
C HIS A 75 -1.25 12.86 -1.66
N VAL A 76 0.07 12.93 -1.50
CA VAL A 76 0.91 11.78 -1.19
C VAL A 76 1.46 11.90 0.22
N ALA A 77 1.17 10.90 1.06
CA ALA A 77 1.71 10.77 2.40
C ALA A 77 2.42 9.43 2.54
N LEU A 78 3.66 9.48 3.04
CA LEU A 78 4.52 8.32 3.24
C LEU A 78 4.90 8.22 4.71
N ILE A 79 4.63 7.07 5.31
CA ILE A 79 5.12 6.68 6.63
C ILE A 79 6.07 5.52 6.42
N HIS A 80 7.26 5.60 7.00
CA HIS A 80 8.20 4.49 6.95
C HIS A 80 8.91 4.32 8.28
N ASP A 81 9.39 3.09 8.51
CA ASP A 81 10.18 2.80 9.69
C ASP A 81 11.62 3.31 9.50
N TRP A 82 12.13 4.02 10.50
CA TRP A 82 13.47 4.59 10.47
C TRP A 82 14.56 3.51 10.54
N PHE A 83 14.31 2.40 11.24
CA PHE A 83 15.25 1.29 11.38
C PHE A 83 15.38 0.53 10.07
N GLY A 84 14.25 0.28 9.40
CA GLY A 84 14.23 -0.30 8.06
C GLY A 84 14.83 0.59 6.96
N THR A 85 15.21 1.83 7.26
CA THR A 85 15.79 2.79 6.29
C THR A 85 17.16 3.32 6.69
N LEU A 86 17.76 2.78 7.75
CA LEU A 86 19.14 3.08 8.16
C LEU A 86 20.16 2.52 7.15
N GLY A 87 20.89 3.40 6.48
CA GLY A 87 22.01 3.03 5.61
C GLY A 87 21.64 2.62 4.18
N ASN A 88 20.39 2.86 3.76
CA ASN A 88 19.96 2.80 2.36
C ASN A 88 20.30 4.07 1.59
#